data_AF-A0A2K9PLW9-F1
#
_entry.id   AF-A0A2K9PLW9-F1
#
_cell.length_a   1.000
_cell.length_b   1.000
_cell.length_c   1.000
_cell.angle_alpha   90.00
_cell.angle_beta   90.00
_cell.angle_gamma   90.00
#
_symmetry.space_group_name_H-M   'P 1'
#
loop_
_entity.id
_entity.type
_entity.pdbx_description
1 polymer ?
#
loop_
_entity_poly.entity_id
_entity_poly.type
_entity_poly.pdbx_seq_one_letter_code
_entity_poly.pdbx_strand_id
1 'polypeptide(L)'
;MADIHNIANLIFEKSLDKNKGSRKFVENISTGNLEVYVAWTKRKYKLNIKYRKSNLFEDFPKCIIKRSVFMEFVTRSEFLTMSGKKSKANAFLLSNEIAISILDLKGSKIGVDGKFLTFQMHVNRDDKSFISDLFWSLEVLGEQFDAYLKNNR
;
A
#
# COMPACT_ATOMS: atom_id res chain seq x y z
N MET A 1 16.10 -7.63 -13.69
CA MET A 1 15.29 -7.31 -12.50
C MET A 1 13.93 -6.86 -12.98
N ALA A 2 12.85 -7.28 -12.34
CA ALA A 2 11.52 -6.80 -12.69
C ALA A 2 11.38 -5.34 -12.21
N ASP A 3 10.96 -4.47 -13.10
CA ASP A 3 10.58 -3.10 -12.79
C ASP A 3 9.20 -3.13 -12.10
N ILE A 4 8.98 -2.28 -11.09
CA ILE A 4 7.68 -2.14 -10.43
C ILE A 4 6.59 -1.76 -11.44
N HIS A 5 6.95 -1.10 -12.54
CA HIS A 5 6.08 -0.79 -13.67
C HIS A 5 5.58 -2.04 -14.41
N ASN A 6 6.34 -3.15 -14.41
CA ASN A 6 5.89 -4.39 -15.03
C ASN A 6 4.73 -5.03 -14.27
N ILE A 7 4.61 -4.81 -12.95
CA ILE A 7 3.53 -5.39 -12.15
C ILE A 7 2.18 -4.78 -12.52
N ALA A 8 2.12 -3.47 -12.77
CA ALA A 8 0.90 -2.81 -13.23
C ALA A 8 0.43 -3.39 -14.58
N ASN A 9 1.36 -3.58 -15.52
CA ASN A 9 1.09 -4.21 -16.81
C ASN A 9 0.57 -5.64 -16.64
N LEU A 10 1.23 -6.46 -15.82
CA LEU A 10 0.83 -7.84 -15.54
C LEU A 10 -0.57 -7.93 -14.91
N ILE A 11 -0.91 -7.05 -13.97
CA ILE A 11 -2.24 -6.99 -13.38
C ILE A 11 -3.29 -6.71 -14.46
N PHE A 12 -3.03 -5.72 -15.32
CA PHE A 12 -3.95 -5.32 -16.38
C PHE A 12 -4.16 -6.45 -17.40
N GLU A 13 -3.09 -7.00 -17.95
CA GLU A 13 -3.12 -8.11 -18.92
C GLU A 13 -3.85 -9.34 -18.37
N LYS A 14 -3.57 -9.75 -17.13
CA LYS A 14 -4.23 -10.93 -16.53
C LYS A 14 -5.68 -10.69 -16.16
N SER A 15 -6.11 -9.44 -16.07
CA SER A 15 -7.49 -9.10 -15.80
C SER A 15 -8.35 -8.96 -17.06
N LEU A 16 -7.75 -8.60 -18.21
CA LEU A 16 -8.39 -7.94 -19.36
C LEU A 16 -9.75 -8.55 -19.74
N ASP A 17 -9.79 -9.87 -19.89
CA ASP A 17 -10.96 -10.58 -20.43
C ASP A 17 -11.86 -11.18 -19.35
N LYS A 18 -11.57 -10.93 -18.06
CA LYS A 18 -12.29 -11.55 -16.93
C LYS A 18 -13.09 -10.52 -16.16
N ASN A 19 -14.40 -10.76 -16.06
CA ASN A 19 -15.30 -9.93 -15.24
C ASN A 19 -15.01 -10.00 -13.74
N LYS A 20 -14.35 -11.06 -13.26
CA LYS A 20 -13.90 -11.20 -11.88
C LYS A 20 -12.74 -12.19 -11.79
N GLY A 21 -11.92 -12.05 -10.76
CA GLY A 21 -10.82 -12.98 -10.52
C GLY A 21 -9.96 -12.55 -9.35
N SER A 22 -8.95 -13.36 -9.05
CA SER A 22 -7.90 -12.98 -8.12
C SER A 22 -6.59 -13.63 -8.52
N ARG A 23 -5.49 -12.98 -8.17
CA ARG A 23 -4.14 -13.47 -8.45
C ARG A 23 -3.15 -12.90 -7.46
N LYS A 24 -2.15 -13.71 -7.10
CA LYS A 24 -0.97 -13.28 -6.37
C LYS A 24 0.19 -13.11 -7.36
N PHE A 25 0.90 -12.00 -7.25
CA PHE A 25 2.16 -11.71 -7.90
C PHE A 25 3.23 -11.60 -6.82
N VAL A 26 4.40 -12.18 -7.07
CA VAL A 26 5.56 -12.11 -6.17
C VAL A 26 6.74 -11.79 -7.04
N GLU A 27 7.33 -10.61 -6.82
CA GLU A 27 8.44 -10.11 -7.60
C GLU A 27 9.59 -9.72 -6.68
N ASN A 28 10.80 -10.04 -7.10
CA ASN A 28 12.02 -9.51 -6.49
C ASN A 28 12.43 -8.28 -7.31
N ILE A 29 12.22 -7.11 -6.73
CA ILE A 29 12.66 -5.84 -7.29
C ILE A 29 14.03 -5.48 -6.73
N SER A 30 14.75 -4.55 -7.36
CA SER A 30 16.10 -4.14 -6.94
C SER A 30 16.14 -3.72 -5.46
N THR A 31 15.07 -3.11 -4.97
CA THR A 31 14.96 -2.58 -3.61
C THR A 31 14.47 -3.62 -2.59
N GLY A 32 13.95 -4.77 -3.01
CA GLY A 32 13.43 -5.80 -2.09
C GLY A 32 12.43 -6.76 -2.71
N ASN A 33 11.57 -7.33 -1.86
CA ASN A 33 10.53 -8.27 -2.27
C ASN A 33 9.17 -7.59 -2.22
N LEU A 34 8.41 -7.72 -3.30
CA LEU A 34 7.08 -7.16 -3.46
C LEU A 34 6.08 -8.29 -3.70
N GLU A 35 5.12 -8.43 -2.78
CA GLU A 35 4.00 -9.35 -2.93
C GLU A 35 2.72 -8.56 -3.16
N VAL A 36 2.08 -8.80 -4.29
CA VAL A 36 0.80 -8.16 -4.64
C VAL A 36 -0.27 -9.21 -4.77
N TYR A 37 -1.24 -9.19 -3.86
CA TYR A 37 -2.48 -9.90 -4.06
C TYR A 37 -3.51 -8.94 -4.65
N VAL A 38 -4.00 -9.25 -5.84
CA VAL A 38 -5.08 -8.50 -6.48
C VAL A 38 -6.33 -9.38 -6.57
N ALA A 39 -7.46 -8.84 -6.17
CA ALA A 39 -8.77 -9.37 -6.53
C ALA A 39 -9.50 -8.33 -7.38
N TRP A 40 -10.24 -8.75 -8.38
CA TRP A 40 -10.96 -7.82 -9.26
C TRP A 40 -12.39 -8.22 -9.52
N THR A 41 -13.17 -7.20 -9.80
CA THR A 41 -14.53 -7.26 -10.33
C THR A 41 -14.57 -6.56 -11.68
N LYS A 42 -15.76 -6.38 -12.25
CA LYS A 42 -15.93 -5.71 -13.54
C LYS A 42 -15.40 -4.27 -13.50
N ARG A 43 -15.45 -3.60 -12.34
CA ARG A 43 -15.14 -2.16 -12.21
C ARG A 43 -13.93 -1.84 -11.36
N LYS A 44 -13.54 -2.72 -10.45
CA LYS A 44 -12.55 -2.39 -9.40
C LYS A 44 -11.54 -3.49 -9.18
N TYR A 45 -10.32 -3.06 -8.87
CA TYR A 45 -9.31 -3.86 -8.20
C TYR A 45 -9.37 -3.62 -6.69
N LYS A 46 -9.15 -4.68 -5.94
CA LYS A 46 -8.76 -4.68 -4.54
C LYS A 46 -7.32 -5.15 -4.47
N LEU A 47 -6.43 -4.24 -4.10
CA LEU A 47 -5.01 -4.50 -3.98
C LEU A 47 -4.65 -4.71 -2.51
N ASN A 48 -3.91 -5.77 -2.23
CA ASN A 48 -3.17 -5.94 -0.98
C ASN A 48 -1.71 -6.12 -1.34
N ILE A 49 -0.88 -5.17 -0.95
CA ILE A 49 0.52 -5.09 -1.30
C ILE A 49 1.32 -5.26 -0.01
N LYS A 50 2.29 -6.17 -0.02
CA LYS A 50 3.29 -6.31 1.02
C LYS A 50 4.64 -6.03 0.40
N TYR A 51 5.32 -5.03 0.91
CA TYR A 51 6.67 -4.68 0.49
C TYR A 51 7.63 -4.95 1.63
N ARG A 52 8.72 -5.63 1.34
CA ARG A 52 9.82 -5.86 2.27
C ARG A 52 11.13 -5.49 1.60
N LYS A 53 11.81 -4.48 2.15
CA LYS A 53 13.17 -4.17 1.75
C LYS A 53 14.11 -5.31 2.14
N SER A 54 15.06 -5.65 1.28
CA SER A 54 16.03 -6.74 1.51
C SER A 54 16.85 -6.53 2.79
N ASN A 55 17.21 -5.27 3.10
CA ASN A 55 18.08 -4.90 4.22
C ASN A 55 17.34 -4.38 5.46
N LEU A 56 16.02 -4.59 5.57
CA LEU A 56 15.27 -4.19 6.76
C LEU A 56 15.60 -5.15 7.93
N PHE A 57 16.43 -4.68 8.86
CA PHE A 57 16.86 -5.50 10.01
C PHE A 57 15.84 -5.54 11.14
N GLU A 58 15.10 -4.44 11.33
CA GLU A 58 14.21 -4.24 12.47
C GLU A 58 12.82 -4.83 12.20
N ASP A 59 12.25 -5.47 13.23
CA ASP A 59 10.91 -6.05 13.18
C ASP A 59 9.94 -5.11 13.90
N PHE A 60 8.90 -4.65 13.22
CA PHE A 60 7.96 -3.68 13.79
C PHE A 60 6.74 -4.40 14.37
N PRO A 61 6.27 -3.99 15.56
CA PRO A 61 5.01 -4.50 16.06
C PRO A 61 3.90 -4.07 15.11
N LYS A 62 2.94 -4.98 14.90
CA LYS A 62 1.85 -4.75 13.95
C LYS A 62 1.13 -3.44 14.23
N CYS A 63 1.00 -2.62 13.19
CA CYS A 63 0.22 -1.40 13.19
C CYS A 63 -0.50 -1.23 11.86
N ILE A 64 -1.76 -0.80 11.90
CA ILE A 64 -2.54 -0.42 10.71
C ILE A 64 -3.19 0.94 10.96
N ILE A 65 -2.97 1.85 10.03
CA ILE A 65 -3.61 3.16 9.92
C ILE A 65 -4.64 3.07 8.79
N LYS A 66 -5.84 3.58 9.04
CA LYS A 66 -6.92 3.67 8.06
C LYS A 66 -7.72 4.95 8.28
N ARG A 67 -8.25 5.53 7.21
CA ARG A 67 -9.25 6.60 7.32
C ARG A 67 -10.59 5.98 7.74
N SER A 68 -11.17 6.50 8.82
CA SER A 68 -12.51 6.15 9.27
C SER A 68 -13.42 7.37 9.12
N VAL A 69 -14.67 7.10 8.77
CA VAL A 69 -15.71 8.12 8.67
C VAL A 69 -16.61 7.94 9.89
N PHE A 70 -16.77 9.00 10.68
CA PHE A 70 -17.81 9.05 11.69
C PHE A 70 -18.97 9.85 11.14
N MET A 71 -20.14 9.22 11.12
CA MET A 71 -21.38 9.87 10.72
C MET A 71 -22.12 10.26 12.00
N GLU A 72 -22.03 11.53 12.38
CA GLU A 72 -23.06 12.16 13.19
C GLU A 72 -24.12 12.74 12.25
N PHE A 73 -25.39 12.77 12.70
CA PHE A 73 -26.60 13.03 11.91
C PHE A 73 -26.59 14.30 11.02
N VAL A 74 -25.60 15.20 11.15
CA VAL A 74 -25.49 16.45 10.38
C VAL A 74 -24.05 16.73 9.86
N THR A 75 -23.02 16.03 10.35
CA THR A 75 -21.62 16.31 10.00
C THR A 75 -20.83 15.03 9.69
N ARG A 76 -20.18 15.02 8.53
CA ARG A 76 -19.23 13.98 8.15
C ARG A 76 -17.83 14.44 8.54
N SER A 77 -17.29 13.90 9.64
CA SER A 77 -15.90 14.08 10.01
C SER A 77 -15.08 12.86 9.59
N GLU A 78 -13.99 13.10 8.87
CA GLU A 78 -13.03 12.06 8.50
C GLU A 78 -11.82 12.16 9.41
N PHE A 79 -11.47 11.06 10.06
CA PHE A 79 -10.28 10.99 10.90
C PHE A 79 -9.48 9.72 10.64
N LEU A 80 -8.16 9.83 10.87
CA LEU A 80 -7.27 8.68 10.82
C LEU A 80 -7.43 7.87 12.11
N THR A 81 -7.75 6.60 11.95
CA THR A 81 -7.76 5.63 13.04
C THR A 81 -6.54 4.74 12.94
N MET A 82 -5.93 4.47 14.08
CA MET A 82 -4.79 3.58 14.20
C MET A 82 -5.18 2.40 15.08
N SER A 83 -4.75 1.21 14.67
CA SER A 83 -4.91 -0.03 15.43
C SER A 83 -3.56 -0.74 15.55
N GLY A 84 -3.32 -1.40 16.68
CA GLY A 84 -2.03 -2.04 16.98
C GLY A 84 -1.15 -1.21 17.91
N LYS A 85 0.14 -1.54 17.98
CA LYS A 85 1.08 -0.87 18.89
C LYS A 85 1.68 0.39 18.24
N LYS A 86 1.91 1.42 19.06
CA LYS A 86 2.64 2.63 18.65
C LYS A 86 4.12 2.29 18.44
N SER A 87 4.70 2.80 17.36
CA SER A 87 6.13 2.68 17.05
C SER A 87 6.59 3.88 16.22
N LYS A 88 7.91 4.02 16.01
CA LYS A 88 8.49 5.02 15.11
C LYS A 88 7.93 4.92 13.69
N ALA A 89 7.56 3.72 13.25
CA ALA A 89 6.95 3.51 11.95
C ALA A 89 5.61 4.24 11.81
N ASN A 90 4.81 4.26 12.89
CA ASN A 90 3.52 4.93 12.90
C ASN A 90 3.68 6.44 12.76
N ALA A 91 4.66 7.01 13.45
CA ALA A 91 4.96 8.45 13.40
C ALA A 91 5.31 8.86 11.97
N PHE A 92 6.20 8.13 11.31
CA PHE A 92 6.54 8.36 9.91
C PHE A 92 5.31 8.27 8.98
N LEU A 93 4.52 7.20 9.10
CA LEU A 93 3.36 6.99 8.21
C LEU A 93 2.28 8.07 8.39
N LEU A 94 2.18 8.67 9.57
CA LEU A 94 1.24 9.77 9.84
C LEU A 94 1.76 11.14 9.41
N SER A 95 3.08 11.33 9.30
CA SER A 95 3.69 12.60 8.89
C SER A 95 4.06 12.63 7.40
N ASN A 96 4.04 11.49 6.71
CA ASN A 96 4.48 11.38 5.33
C ASN A 96 3.35 11.71 4.35
N GLU A 97 3.59 12.65 3.44
CA GLU A 97 2.59 13.10 2.45
C GLU A 97 2.12 11.98 1.52
N ILE A 98 3.01 11.12 1.04
CA ILE A 98 2.65 9.99 0.16
C ILE A 98 1.76 9.00 0.91
N ALA A 99 2.10 8.69 2.16
CA ALA A 99 1.28 7.82 3.01
C ALA A 99 -0.12 8.40 3.23
N ILE A 100 -0.22 9.72 3.45
CA ILE A 100 -1.50 10.43 3.60
C ILE A 100 -2.29 10.38 2.28
N SER A 101 -1.67 10.67 1.14
CA SER A 101 -2.33 10.60 -0.17
C SER A 101 -2.86 9.19 -0.48
N ILE A 102 -2.14 8.14 -0.10
CA ILE A 102 -2.62 6.76 -0.24
C ILE A 102 -3.83 6.50 0.67
N LEU A 103 -3.81 7.03 1.90
CA LEU A 103 -4.90 6.91 2.87
C LEU A 103 -6.19 7.62 2.42
N ASP A 104 -6.09 8.59 1.52
CA ASP A 104 -7.25 9.29 0.93
C ASP A 104 -7.98 8.42 -0.10
N LEU A 105 -7.33 7.38 -0.62
CA LEU A 105 -7.97 6.45 -1.53
C LEU A 105 -9.01 5.58 -0.81
N LYS A 106 -10.05 5.17 -1.55
CA LYS A 106 -11.21 4.53 -0.94
C LYS A 106 -10.88 3.16 -0.34
N GLY A 107 -11.12 3.04 0.96
CA GLY A 107 -10.89 1.80 1.70
C GLY A 107 -9.42 1.49 1.91
N SER A 108 -8.57 2.53 1.81
CA SER A 108 -7.15 2.39 2.02
C SER A 108 -6.77 2.10 3.45
N LYS A 109 -5.73 1.29 3.59
CA LYS A 109 -5.04 1.05 4.85
C LYS A 109 -3.56 0.96 4.56
N ILE A 110 -2.77 1.55 5.44
CA ILE A 110 -1.31 1.46 5.43
C ILE A 110 -0.85 0.96 6.79
N GLY A 111 0.25 0.23 6.83
CA GLY A 111 0.72 -0.32 8.08
C GLY A 111 2.05 -1.02 7.97
N VAL A 112 2.46 -1.55 9.11
CA VAL A 112 3.61 -2.42 9.25
C VAL A 112 3.17 -3.72 9.92
N ASP A 113 3.68 -4.84 9.44
CA ASP A 113 3.47 -6.16 10.05
C ASP A 113 4.82 -6.90 10.00
N GLY A 114 5.54 -6.85 11.12
CA GLY A 114 6.91 -7.31 11.20
C GLY A 114 7.85 -6.51 10.31
N LYS A 115 8.51 -7.17 9.36
CA LYS A 115 9.43 -6.56 8.37
C LYS A 115 8.77 -6.04 7.09
N PHE A 116 7.43 -6.05 7.04
CA PHE A 116 6.69 -5.69 5.85
C PHE A 116 5.96 -4.37 6.04
N LEU A 117 6.10 -3.47 5.07
CA LEU A 117 5.14 -2.42 4.82
C LEU A 117 3.93 -3.04 4.11
N THR A 118 2.75 -2.80 4.65
CA THR A 118 1.50 -3.34 4.11
C THR A 118 0.60 -2.22 3.64
N PHE A 119 0.06 -2.37 2.43
CA PHE A 119 -0.87 -1.45 1.82
C PHE A 119 -2.08 -2.21 1.34
N GLN A 120 -3.27 -1.69 1.60
CA GLN A 120 -4.52 -2.22 1.11
C GLN A 120 -5.31 -1.07 0.52
N MET A 121 -5.92 -1.23 -0.65
CA MET A 121 -6.76 -0.19 -1.27
C MET A 121 -7.66 -0.72 -2.37
N HIS A 122 -8.61 0.11 -2.81
CA HIS A 122 -9.43 -0.14 -3.99
C HIS A 122 -9.15 0.92 -5.06
N VAL A 123 -8.97 0.45 -6.29
CA VAL A 123 -8.70 1.31 -7.45
C VAL A 123 -9.62 0.91 -8.60
N ASN A 124 -9.96 1.85 -9.47
CA ASN A 124 -10.78 1.54 -10.62
C ASN A 124 -9.96 0.74 -11.65
N ARG A 125 -10.65 -0.11 -12.41
CA ARG A 125 -9.99 -1.06 -13.32
C ARG A 125 -9.56 -0.47 -14.66
N ASP A 126 -10.21 0.61 -15.06
CA ASP A 126 -10.00 1.38 -16.27
C ASP A 126 -8.78 2.32 -16.21
N ASP A 127 -8.27 2.64 -15.01
CA ASP A 127 -7.17 3.59 -14.83
C ASP A 127 -5.81 2.90 -14.66
N LYS A 128 -5.23 2.48 -15.79
CA LYS A 128 -3.91 1.82 -15.81
C LYS A 128 -2.77 2.76 -15.37
N SER A 129 -2.84 4.04 -15.76
CA SER A 129 -1.89 5.08 -15.35
C SER A 129 -1.84 5.20 -13.84
N PHE A 130 -3.00 5.34 -13.20
CA PHE A 130 -3.10 5.44 -11.75
C PHE A 130 -2.49 4.24 -11.02
N ILE A 131 -2.70 3.03 -11.53
CA ILE A 131 -2.11 1.82 -10.93
C ILE A 131 -0.58 1.88 -11.00
N SER A 132 -0.03 2.36 -12.12
CA SER A 132 1.41 2.50 -12.30
C SER A 132 2.00 3.55 -11.35
N ASP A 133 1.36 4.72 -11.27
CA ASP A 133 1.74 5.82 -10.38
C ASP A 133 1.63 5.44 -8.90
N LEU A 134 0.63 4.62 -8.56
CA LEU A 134 0.48 4.06 -7.24
C LEU A 134 1.68 3.17 -6.87
N PHE A 135 2.10 2.27 -7.76
CA PHE A 135 3.26 1.42 -7.49
C PHE A 135 4.53 2.25 -7.32
N TRP A 136 4.74 3.26 -8.17
CA TRP A 136 5.82 4.23 -8.02
C TRP A 136 5.81 4.91 -6.64
N SER A 137 4.64 5.44 -6.24
CA SER A 137 4.46 6.11 -4.94
C SER A 137 4.80 5.19 -3.77
N LEU A 138 4.44 3.91 -3.87
CA LEU A 138 4.73 2.90 -2.85
C LEU A 138 6.22 2.59 -2.75
N GLU A 139 6.94 2.57 -3.87
CA GLU A 139 8.39 2.39 -3.88
C GLU A 139 9.10 3.56 -3.21
N VAL A 140 8.79 4.80 -3.64
CA VAL A 140 9.34 6.03 -3.05
C VAL A 140 9.07 6.09 -1.54
N LEU A 141 7.84 5.75 -1.12
CA LEU A 141 7.48 5.70 0.28
C LEU A 141 8.29 4.65 1.06
N GLY A 142 8.54 3.48 0.46
CA GLY A 142 9.40 2.44 1.04
C GLY A 142 10.86 2.89 1.20
N GLU A 143 11.38 3.67 0.26
CA GLU A 143 12.72 4.26 0.34
C GLU A 143 12.81 5.32 1.45
N GLN A 144 11.84 6.24 1.51
CA GLN A 144 11.78 7.26 2.55
C GLN A 144 11.62 6.64 3.94
N PHE A 145 10.85 5.55 4.06
CA PHE A 145 10.70 4.83 5.31
C PHE A 145 12.04 4.23 5.80
N ASP A 146 12.78 3.58 4.91
CA ASP A 146 14.11 3.03 5.23
C ASP A 146 15.11 4.12 5.63
N ALA A 147 15.13 5.24 4.91
CA ALA A 147 15.97 6.38 5.26
C ALA A 147 15.61 6.96 6.63
N TYR A 148 14.32 7.11 6.93
CA TYR A 148 13.85 7.56 8.24
C TYR A 148 14.31 6.63 9.36
N LEU A 149 14.19 5.31 9.17
CA LEU A 149 14.63 4.34 10.17
C LEU A 149 16.14 4.40 10.42
N LYS A 150 16.96 4.54 9.37
CA LYS A 150 18.43 4.66 9.50
C LYS A 150 18.85 5.90 10.28
N ASN A 151 18.18 7.02 10.06
CA ASN A 151 18.50 8.30 10.72
C ASN A 151 18.00 8.37 12.17
N ASN A 152 17.09 7.48 12.57
CA ASN A 152 16.49 7.44 13.90
C ASN A 152 16.92 6.18 14.69
N ARG A 153 18.04 5.57 14.32
CA ARG A 153 18.74 4.54 15.11
C ARG A 153 19.66 5.19 16.11
#